data_AF-A0A820BJT8-F1
#
_entry.id   AF-A0A820BJT8-F1
#
_cell.length_a   1.000
_cell.length_b   1.000
_cell.length_c   1.000
_cell.angle_alpha   90.00
_cell.angle_beta   90.00
_cell.angle_gamma   90.00
#
_symmetry.space_group_name_H-M   'P 1'
#
loop_
_entity.id
_entity.type
_entity.pdbx_description
1 polymer ?
#
loop_
_entity_poly.entity_id
_entity_poly.type
_entity_poly.pdbx_seq_one_letter_code
_entity_poly.pdbx_strand_id
1 'polypeptide(L)'
;MEGLWVLNQKFRRNQCRFMTSTVGISNIKKLDLLIFTTEDVTALNTFASAALSVTPVIVDSVYRKVFQYDATKNYFIIHNENFDGPSGKNENLSLESAQMIYREDMLSGYLKRVLLQRE
;
A
#
# COMPACT_ATOMS: atom_id res chain seq x y z
N MET A 1 11.65 -2.81 -20.41
CA MET A 1 10.30 -2.83 -19.82
C MET A 1 9.95 -4.18 -19.18
N GLU A 2 10.93 -4.91 -18.60
CA GLU A 2 10.68 -6.22 -17.95
C GLU A 2 10.86 -6.21 -16.41
N GLY A 3 11.42 -5.13 -15.85
CA GLY A 3 11.73 -5.05 -14.41
C GLY A 3 10.51 -4.85 -13.48
N LEU A 4 9.43 -4.26 -13.98
CA LEU A 4 8.22 -3.99 -13.17
C LEU A 4 7.40 -5.26 -12.88
N TRP A 5 7.48 -6.28 -13.75
CA TRP A 5 6.81 -7.56 -13.54
C TRP A 5 7.47 -8.42 -12.46
N VAL A 6 8.80 -8.39 -12.37
CA VAL A 6 9.57 -9.16 -11.40
C VAL A 6 9.36 -8.63 -9.97
N LEU A 7 9.28 -7.31 -9.81
CA LEU A 7 8.99 -6.67 -8.51
C LEU A 7 7.58 -7.01 -8.01
N ASN A 8 6.60 -7.05 -8.91
CA ASN A 8 5.22 -7.43 -8.58
C ASN A 8 5.12 -8.91 -8.14
N GLN A 9 5.94 -9.80 -8.72
CA GLN A 9 6.02 -11.20 -8.29
C GLN A 9 6.73 -11.39 -6.95
N LYS A 10 7.78 -10.61 -6.66
CA LYS A 10 8.53 -10.65 -5.39
C LYS A 10 7.68 -10.13 -4.22
N PHE A 11 6.83 -9.13 -4.46
CA PHE A 11 5.84 -8.64 -3.49
C PHE A 11 4.82 -9.72 -3.08
N ARG A 12 4.43 -10.63 -4.00
CA ARG A 12 3.49 -11.73 -3.70
C ARG A 12 4.09 -12.86 -2.85
N ARG A 13 5.40 -13.11 -2.88
CA ARG A 13 6.00 -14.26 -2.18
C ARG A 13 6.40 -13.98 -0.73
N ASN A 14 6.77 -12.74 -0.39
CA ASN A 14 7.37 -12.44 0.92
C ASN A 14 6.37 -12.07 2.03
N GLN A 15 5.08 -11.93 1.73
CA GLN A 15 4.04 -11.61 2.72
C GLN A 15 3.42 -12.85 3.40
N CYS A 16 3.78 -14.08 2.99
CA CYS A 16 3.27 -15.32 3.58
C CYS A 16 4.08 -15.87 4.77
N ARG A 17 4.93 -15.06 5.41
CA ARG A 17 5.73 -15.48 6.58
C ARG A 17 5.44 -14.66 7.82
N PHE A 18 4.17 -14.42 8.12
CA PHE A 18 3.73 -13.92 9.42
C PHE A 18 3.09 -15.06 10.24
N MET A 19 3.89 -15.58 11.17
CA MET A 19 3.50 -16.18 12.46
C MET A 19 2.48 -17.34 12.45
N THR A 20 3.00 -18.57 12.33
CA THR A 20 2.45 -19.71 13.06
C THR A 20 3.21 -19.84 14.38
N SER A 21 2.85 -19.03 15.37
CA SER A 21 3.22 -19.28 16.77
C SER A 21 1.92 -19.40 17.56
N THR A 22 1.71 -20.61 18.04
CA THR A 22 0.57 -21.11 18.80
C THR A 22 0.42 -20.40 20.14
N VAL A 23 -0.51 -19.45 20.26
CA VAL A 23 -1.28 -19.18 21.48
C VAL A 23 -2.70 -18.76 21.08
N GLY A 24 -3.69 -19.41 21.69
CA GLY A 24 -5.09 -19.42 21.29
C GLY A 24 -5.78 -18.06 21.23
N ILE A 25 -6.03 -17.60 19.99
CA ILE A 25 -7.19 -16.76 19.65
C ILE A 25 -7.99 -17.57 18.62
N SER A 26 -8.66 -18.62 19.09
CA SER A 26 -9.60 -19.36 18.25
C SER A 26 -10.87 -18.51 18.08
N ASN A 27 -11.17 -18.16 16.82
CA ASN A 27 -12.50 -17.75 16.35
C ASN A 27 -12.97 -16.30 16.51
N ILE A 28 -12.09 -15.31 16.46
CA ILE A 28 -12.56 -13.97 16.03
C ILE A 28 -12.17 -13.84 14.56
N LYS A 29 -13.14 -14.01 13.65
CA LYS A 29 -12.91 -13.53 12.29
C LYS A 29 -12.69 -12.03 12.44
N LYS A 30 -11.58 -11.50 11.93
CA LYS A 30 -11.22 -10.07 11.99
C LYS A 30 -12.38 -9.13 11.57
N LEU A 31 -13.32 -9.66 10.79
CA LEU A 31 -14.58 -9.07 10.36
C LEU A 31 -15.56 -8.68 11.50
N ASP A 32 -15.56 -9.40 12.63
CA ASP A 32 -16.59 -9.24 13.66
C ASP A 32 -16.45 -7.92 14.45
N LEU A 33 -15.26 -7.31 14.45
CA LEU A 33 -15.00 -6.04 15.13
C LEU A 33 -15.51 -4.81 14.37
N LEU A 34 -15.69 -4.94 13.05
CA LEU A 34 -16.13 -3.84 12.17
C LEU A 34 -17.51 -4.10 11.57
N ILE A 35 -18.15 -5.24 11.90
CA ILE A 35 -19.43 -5.67 11.31
C ILE A 35 -19.34 -5.62 9.77
N PHE A 36 -18.22 -6.09 9.23
CA PHE A 36 -18.03 -6.08 7.78
C PHE A 36 -18.72 -7.33 7.19
N THR A 37 -19.69 -7.11 6.33
CA THR A 37 -20.60 -8.13 5.81
C THR A 37 -20.33 -8.43 4.34
N THR A 38 -21.03 -9.44 3.80
CA THR A 38 -20.99 -9.72 2.35
C THR A 38 -21.58 -8.59 1.52
N GLU A 39 -22.50 -7.80 2.09
CA GLU A 39 -23.07 -6.63 1.41
C GLU A 39 -22.00 -5.54 1.18
N ASP A 40 -21.10 -5.35 2.15
CA ASP A 40 -19.98 -4.41 2.03
C ASP A 40 -18.99 -4.83 0.94
N VAL A 41 -18.76 -6.15 0.79
CA VAL A 41 -17.94 -6.71 -0.30
C VAL A 41 -18.56 -6.37 -1.66
N THR A 42 -19.86 -6.60 -1.82
CA THR A 42 -20.58 -6.27 -3.08
C THR A 42 -20.56 -4.76 -3.35
N ALA A 43 -20.80 -3.93 -2.33
CA ALA A 43 -20.78 -2.48 -2.46
C ALA A 43 -19.38 -1.96 -2.85
N LEU A 44 -18.32 -2.47 -2.21
CA LEU A 44 -16.93 -2.11 -2.54
C LEU A 44 -16.56 -2.52 -3.96
N ASN A 45 -16.88 -3.75 -4.37
CA ASN A 45 -16.59 -4.23 -5.73
C ASN A 45 -17.35 -3.42 -6.80
N THR A 46 -18.58 -2.99 -6.50
CA THR A 46 -19.37 -2.11 -7.39
C THR A 46 -18.72 -0.73 -7.51
N PHE A 47 -18.28 -0.16 -6.39
CA PHE A 47 -17.60 1.13 -6.34
C PHE A 47 -16.19 1.11 -6.97
N ALA A 48 -15.53 -0.05 -6.95
CA ALA A 48 -14.13 -0.20 -7.36
C ALA A 48 -13.84 0.37 -8.75
N SER A 49 -14.73 0.19 -9.73
CA SER A 49 -14.51 0.71 -11.09
C SER A 49 -14.30 2.23 -11.11
N ALA A 50 -15.17 2.98 -10.41
CA ALA A 50 -15.05 4.43 -10.29
C ALA A 50 -13.80 4.82 -9.48
N ALA A 51 -13.61 4.17 -8.33
CA ALA A 51 -12.51 4.46 -7.42
C ALA A 51 -11.13 4.24 -8.05
N LEU A 52 -10.97 3.15 -8.81
CA LEU A 52 -9.70 2.80 -9.45
C LEU A 52 -9.25 3.82 -10.50
N SER A 53 -10.20 4.47 -11.18
CA SER A 53 -9.90 5.53 -12.16
C SER A 53 -9.31 6.78 -11.52
N VAL A 54 -9.74 7.11 -10.30
CA VAL A 54 -9.28 8.30 -9.56
C VAL A 54 -8.11 8.02 -8.62
N THR A 55 -7.75 6.75 -8.41
CA THR A 55 -6.62 6.35 -7.55
C THR A 55 -5.34 7.15 -7.77
N PRO A 56 -4.85 7.40 -9.01
CA PRO A 56 -3.61 8.16 -9.20
C PRO A 56 -3.69 9.57 -8.59
N VAL A 57 -4.84 10.25 -8.72
CA VAL A 57 -5.05 11.60 -8.20
C VAL A 57 -5.12 11.59 -6.67
N ILE A 58 -5.78 10.58 -6.10
CA ILE A 58 -5.90 10.43 -4.65
C ILE A 58 -4.52 10.20 -4.04
N VAL A 59 -3.73 9.30 -4.62
CA VAL A 59 -2.40 8.95 -4.10
C VAL A 59 -1.45 10.14 -4.18
N ASP A 60 -1.39 10.84 -5.31
CA ASP A 60 -0.60 12.07 -5.47
C ASP A 60 -1.02 13.12 -4.43
N SER A 61 -2.32 13.34 -4.25
CA SER A 61 -2.85 14.30 -3.26
C SER A 61 -2.46 13.94 -1.83
N VAL A 62 -2.52 12.65 -1.46
CA VAL A 62 -2.10 12.15 -0.16
C VAL A 62 -0.60 12.38 0.04
N TYR A 63 0.24 12.02 -0.93
CA TYR A 63 1.69 12.20 -0.83
C TYR A 63 2.09 13.66 -0.75
N ARG A 64 1.48 14.54 -1.56
CA ARG A 64 1.65 16.00 -1.43
C ARG A 64 1.29 16.48 -0.04
N LYS A 65 0.21 15.97 0.55
CA LYS A 65 -0.24 16.40 1.87
C LYS A 65 0.67 15.92 3.00
N VAL A 66 1.04 14.64 3.02
CA VAL A 66 1.94 14.11 4.07
C VAL A 66 3.36 14.64 3.92
N PHE A 67 3.77 15.06 2.72
CA PHE A 67 5.09 15.66 2.51
C PHE A 67 5.19 17.10 3.03
N GLN A 68 4.06 17.78 3.30
CA GLN A 68 4.03 19.11 3.89
C GLN A 68 4.46 19.15 5.36
N TYR A 69 4.44 18.02 6.05
CA TYR A 69 4.76 17.96 7.48
C TYR A 69 6.15 17.34 7.69
N ASP A 70 7.01 18.04 8.42
CA ASP A 70 8.39 17.59 8.68
C ASP A 70 8.43 16.25 9.42
N ALA A 71 7.51 16.06 10.37
CA ALA A 71 7.41 14.84 11.17
C ALA A 71 7.23 13.58 10.30
N THR A 72 6.40 13.66 9.25
CA THR A 72 6.17 12.56 8.30
C THR A 72 7.26 12.52 7.22
N LYS A 73 7.76 13.66 6.77
CA LYS A 73 8.87 13.72 5.80
C LYS A 73 10.13 13.01 6.29
N ASN A 74 10.44 13.11 7.58
CA ASN A 74 11.58 12.42 8.19
C ASN A 74 11.51 10.89 8.05
N TYR A 75 10.31 10.29 8.00
CA TYR A 75 10.15 8.85 7.77
C TYR A 75 10.44 8.41 6.33
N PHE A 76 10.39 9.35 5.37
CA PHE A 76 10.71 9.08 3.97
C PHE A 76 12.21 9.14 3.67
N ILE A 77 13.01 9.62 4.63
CA ILE A 77 14.48 9.53 4.55
C ILE A 77 14.94 8.07 4.77
N ILE A 78 14.21 7.34 5.61
CA ILE A 78 14.50 5.94 5.90
C ILE A 78 14.28 5.10 4.64
N HIS A 79 15.30 4.34 4.27
CA HIS A 79 15.26 3.48 3.10
C HIS A 79 14.14 2.45 3.21
N ASN A 80 13.25 2.41 2.20
CA ASN A 80 12.14 1.47 2.22
C ASN A 80 12.65 0.02 2.04
N GLU A 81 12.13 -0.91 2.84
CA GLU A 81 12.42 -2.33 2.67
C GLU A 81 12.00 -2.79 1.27
N ASN A 82 12.86 -3.54 0.56
CA ASN A 82 12.65 -4.02 -0.82
C ASN A 82 12.71 -2.95 -1.94
N PHE A 83 13.16 -1.73 -1.65
CA PHE A 83 13.42 -0.73 -2.69
C PHE A 83 14.92 -0.70 -3.03
N ASP A 84 15.37 -1.25 -4.17
CA ASP A 84 16.81 -1.30 -4.50
C ASP A 84 17.31 -0.05 -5.25
N GLY A 85 16.50 1.02 -5.32
CA GLY A 85 16.82 2.24 -6.07
C GLY A 85 17.64 3.26 -5.27
N PRO A 86 18.11 4.35 -5.93
CA PRO A 86 18.84 5.41 -5.24
C PRO A 86 17.92 6.09 -4.22
N SER A 87 18.26 5.97 -2.93
CA SER A 87 17.67 6.79 -1.89
C SER A 87 18.27 8.20 -1.97
N GLY A 88 17.42 9.22 -2.01
CA GLY A 88 17.89 10.59 -1.80
C GLY A 88 18.66 10.63 -0.48
N LYS A 89 19.94 11.01 -0.52
CA LYS A 89 20.64 11.41 0.71
C LYS A 89 19.78 12.47 1.40
N ASN A 90 19.74 12.45 2.73
CA ASN A 90 18.82 13.15 3.65
C ASN A 90 18.35 14.57 3.25
N GLU A 91 19.06 15.29 2.40
CA GLU A 91 18.84 16.68 2.03
C GLU A 91 18.09 16.88 0.69
N ASN A 92 18.13 15.90 -0.24
CA ASN A 92 17.54 16.02 -1.58
C ASN A 92 16.26 15.18 -1.77
N LEU A 93 15.55 14.87 -0.68
CA LEU A 93 14.26 14.19 -0.79
C LEU A 93 13.23 15.13 -1.42
N SER A 94 12.71 14.70 -2.57
CA SER A 94 11.63 15.35 -3.33
C SER A 94 10.54 14.31 -3.64
N LEU A 95 9.32 14.77 -3.94
CA LEU A 95 8.24 13.91 -4.42
C LEU A 95 8.62 13.15 -5.69
N GLU A 96 9.48 13.73 -6.52
CA GLU A 96 10.00 13.11 -7.76
C GLU A 96 11.15 12.12 -7.53
N SER A 97 11.57 11.91 -6.27
CA SER A 97 12.64 10.96 -5.99
C SER A 97 12.16 9.51 -6.21
N ALA A 98 13.06 8.65 -6.67
CA ALA A 98 12.73 7.27 -7.02
C ALA A 98 12.06 6.49 -5.87
N GLN A 99 12.44 6.78 -4.62
CA GLN A 99 11.81 6.16 -3.46
C GLN A 99 10.37 6.66 -3.24
N MET A 100 10.08 7.94 -3.45
CA MET A 100 8.74 8.50 -3.28
C MET A 100 7.79 7.93 -4.34
N ILE A 101 8.23 7.87 -5.60
CA ILE A 101 7.48 7.22 -6.69
C ILE A 101 7.17 5.75 -6.36
N TYR A 102 8.16 5.02 -5.82
CA TYR A 102 7.95 3.63 -5.41
C TYR A 102 6.91 3.49 -4.28
N ARG A 103 6.96 4.37 -3.28
CA ARG A 103 6.01 4.39 -2.16
C ARG A 103 4.59 4.77 -2.64
N GLU A 104 4.47 5.65 -3.61
CA GLU A 104 3.22 5.99 -4.29
C GLU A 104 2.63 4.81 -5.08
N ASP A 105 3.46 4.08 -5.83
CA ASP A 105 3.01 2.86 -6.53
C ASP A 105 2.57 1.77 -5.54
N MET A 106 3.28 1.61 -4.42
CA MET A 106 2.88 0.70 -3.34
C MET A 106 1.51 1.05 -2.76
N LEU A 107 1.24 2.34 -2.51
CA LEU A 107 -0.08 2.77 -2.01
C LEU A 107 -1.17 2.52 -3.06
N SER A 108 -0.88 2.79 -4.34
CA SER A 108 -1.79 2.50 -5.45
C SER A 108 -2.14 1.01 -5.55
N GLY A 109 -1.13 0.14 -5.40
CA GLY A 109 -1.31 -1.31 -5.36
C GLY A 109 -2.11 -1.77 -4.14
N TYR A 110 -1.87 -1.16 -2.98
CA TYR A 110 -2.64 -1.42 -1.77
C TYR A 110 -4.12 -1.04 -1.94
N LEU A 111 -4.41 0.14 -2.47
CA LEU A 111 -5.79 0.60 -2.74
C LEU A 111 -6.51 -0.34 -3.70
N LYS A 112 -5.85 -0.80 -4.77
CA LYS A 112 -6.40 -1.82 -5.67
C LYS A 112 -6.82 -3.09 -4.93
N ARG A 113 -5.98 -3.56 -4.00
CA ARG A 113 -6.26 -4.75 -3.19
C ARG A 113 -7.41 -4.54 -2.20
N VAL A 114 -7.54 -3.33 -1.63
CA VAL A 114 -8.62 -3.01 -0.68
C VAL A 114 -9.96 -2.80 -1.40
N LEU A 115 -9.95 -2.21 -2.59
CA LEU A 115 -11.18 -1.98 -3.36
C LEU A 115 -11.71 -3.26 -4.01
N LEU A 116 -10.82 -4.17 -4.42
CA LEU A 116 -11.18 -5.44 -5.03
C LEU A 116 -11.16 -6.56 -3.99
N GLN A 117 -12.31 -6.81 -3.36
CA GLN A 117 -12.47 -7.89 -2.39
C GLN A 117 -12.86 -9.20 -3.09
N ARG A 118 -12.23 -10.30 -2.67
CA ARG A 118 -12.64 -11.65 -3.09
C ARG A 118 -13.69 -12.15 -2.13
N GLU A 119 -14.72 -12.79 -2.67
CA GLU A 119 -15.69 -13.58 -1.91
C GLU A 119 -15.06 -14.84 -1.33
#